data_AF-A0A7C3XYX8-F1
#
_entry.id   AF-A0A7C3XYX8-F1
#
_cell.length_a   1.000
_cell.length_b   1.000
_cell.length_c   1.000
_cell.angle_alpha   90.00
_cell.angle_beta   90.00
_cell.angle_gamma   90.00
#
_symmetry.space_group_name_H-M   'P 1'
#
loop_
_entity.id
_entity.type
_entity.pdbx_description
1 polymer ?
#
loop_
_entity_poly.entity_id
_entity_poly.type
_entity_poly.pdbx_seq_one_letter_code
_entity_poly.pdbx_strand_id
1 'polypeptide(L)'
;MRAKNASEKGFGSRAESPSDGLLDEGEVEELALLLCELREIASEGVPIIVEGAEDVRALASIGISGKLYKISGHGSLLNFIERFAGCAEVLILTDFDRAGEELAKFCERHLRGLGVKPLVEQRKRLRRLLRKEIKEISEMGRVVREYGLSGR
;
A
#
# COMPACT_ATOMS: atom_id res chain seq x y z
N MET A 1 49.49 -6.05 40.59
CA MET A 1 48.71 -5.17 39.68
C MET A 1 47.35 -5.82 39.42
N ARG A 2 46.25 -5.10 39.73
CA ARG A 2 44.87 -5.13 39.17
C ARG A 2 44.21 -6.50 38.86
N ALA A 3 43.22 -6.92 39.64
CA ALA A 3 41.75 -6.67 39.49
C ALA A 3 41.07 -7.73 38.58
N LYS A 4 40.21 -8.64 39.11
CA LYS A 4 38.74 -8.57 39.38
C LYS A 4 37.96 -9.31 38.27
N ASN A 5 37.07 -10.24 38.68
CA ASN A 5 35.68 -10.55 38.24
C ASN A 5 35.30 -10.42 36.74
N ALA A 6 34.31 -11.08 36.14
CA ALA A 6 33.21 -12.00 36.43
C ALA A 6 32.65 -12.41 35.04
N SER A 7 32.20 -13.64 34.83
CA SER A 7 30.78 -14.03 34.68
C SER A 7 29.97 -13.32 33.58
N GLU A 8 29.28 -14.16 32.81
CA GLU A 8 27.95 -13.98 32.22
C GLU A 8 27.75 -13.70 30.72
N LYS A 9 26.84 -14.54 30.19
CA LYS A 9 25.72 -14.27 29.28
C LYS A 9 25.94 -14.39 27.77
N GLY A 10 25.25 -15.40 27.24
CA GLY A 10 25.04 -15.60 25.81
C GLY A 10 24.19 -14.50 25.18
N PHE A 11 24.24 -14.47 23.87
CA PHE A 11 23.38 -13.63 23.05
C PHE A 11 22.85 -14.48 21.90
N GLY A 12 21.79 -15.24 22.20
CA GLY A 12 20.77 -15.47 21.19
C GLY A 12 20.06 -14.15 21.00
N SER A 13 20.31 -13.45 19.88
CA SER A 13 19.43 -12.36 19.46
C SER A 13 18.29 -12.97 18.68
N ARG A 14 17.33 -13.55 19.41
CA ARG A 14 15.95 -13.57 18.93
C ARG A 14 15.59 -12.09 18.81
N ALA A 15 15.45 -11.59 17.59
CA ALA A 15 14.88 -10.27 17.39
C ALA A 15 13.61 -10.23 18.23
N GLU A 16 13.55 -9.30 19.18
CA GLU A 16 12.31 -9.01 19.89
C GLU A 16 11.31 -8.64 18.81
N SER A 17 10.36 -9.55 18.56
CA SER A 17 9.18 -9.27 17.76
C SER A 17 8.53 -8.03 18.36
N PRO A 18 8.16 -7.00 17.58
CA PRO A 18 7.45 -5.85 18.12
C PRO A 18 6.18 -6.36 18.79
N SER A 19 6.14 -6.36 20.12
CA SER A 19 5.03 -6.90 20.90
C SER A 19 3.79 -6.00 20.91
N ASP A 20 3.81 -4.91 20.11
CA ASP A 20 2.75 -3.91 19.99
C ASP A 20 2.10 -3.84 18.58
N GLY A 21 2.60 -4.59 17.59
CA GLY A 21 2.04 -4.58 16.22
C GLY A 21 0.71 -5.37 16.13
N LEU A 22 -0.28 -4.85 15.39
CA LEU A 22 -1.57 -5.54 15.17
C LEU A 22 -1.48 -6.65 14.10
N LEU A 23 -0.36 -6.74 13.37
CA LEU A 23 -0.10 -7.78 12.38
C LEU A 23 0.73 -8.91 12.97
N ASP A 24 0.31 -10.15 12.74
CA ASP A 24 1.13 -11.34 13.04
C ASP A 24 2.24 -11.58 11.99
N GLU A 25 3.15 -12.51 12.28
CA GLU A 25 4.29 -12.82 11.40
C GLU A 25 3.87 -13.22 9.97
N GLY A 26 2.76 -13.97 9.84
CA GLY A 26 2.23 -14.38 8.54
C GLY A 26 1.56 -13.23 7.79
N GLU A 27 0.86 -12.35 8.50
CA GLU A 27 0.29 -11.12 7.93
C GLU A 27 1.40 -10.16 7.45
N VAL A 28 2.53 -10.08 8.15
CA VAL A 28 3.70 -9.29 7.74
C VAL A 28 4.35 -9.86 6.48
N GLU A 29 4.50 -11.19 6.39
CA GLU A 29 5.00 -11.84 5.17
C GLU A 29 4.06 -11.61 3.99
N GLU A 30 2.74 -11.74 4.20
CA GLU A 30 1.75 -11.50 3.15
C GLU A 30 1.78 -10.04 2.68
N LEU A 31 1.91 -9.09 3.62
CA LEU A 31 2.04 -7.67 3.30
C LEU A 31 3.32 -7.41 2.50
N ALA A 32 4.45 -8.02 2.86
CA ALA A 32 5.69 -7.89 2.11
C ALA A 32 5.55 -8.35 0.66
N LEU A 33 4.94 -9.53 0.44
CA LEU A 33 4.67 -10.03 -0.92
C LEU A 33 3.74 -9.11 -1.70
N LEU A 34 2.71 -8.58 -1.06
CA LEU A 34 1.78 -7.64 -1.69
C LEU A 34 2.47 -6.32 -2.04
N LEU A 35 3.39 -5.82 -1.22
CA LEU A 35 4.18 -4.64 -1.54
C LEU A 35 5.09 -4.87 -2.75
N CYS A 36 5.71 -6.06 -2.87
CA CYS A 36 6.48 -6.41 -4.06
C CYS A 36 5.60 -6.42 -5.32
N GLU A 37 4.44 -7.06 -5.27
CA GLU A 37 3.46 -7.08 -6.37
C GLU A 37 3.05 -5.66 -6.78
N LEU A 38 2.77 -4.77 -5.81
CA LEU A 38 2.41 -3.38 -6.09
C LEU A 38 3.54 -2.60 -6.78
N ARG A 39 4.79 -2.86 -6.40
CA ARG A 39 5.97 -2.23 -7.03
C ARG A 39 6.17 -2.77 -8.45
N GLU A 40 5.98 -4.06 -8.67
CA GLU A 40 6.03 -4.67 -10.00
C GLU A 40 5.00 -4.04 -10.93
N ILE A 41 3.72 -4.00 -10.51
CA ILE A 41 2.62 -3.33 -11.25
C ILE A 41 3.00 -1.87 -11.59
N ALA A 42 3.53 -1.12 -10.62
CA ALA A 42 3.95 0.25 -10.84
C ALA A 42 5.09 0.35 -11.88
N SER A 43 6.06 -0.55 -11.82
CA SER A 43 7.23 -0.59 -12.71
C SER A 43 6.89 -0.97 -14.15
N GLU A 44 5.83 -1.77 -14.36
CA GLU A 44 5.27 -2.10 -15.67
C GLU A 44 4.53 -0.91 -16.31
N GLY A 45 4.38 0.20 -15.57
CA GLY A 45 3.76 1.42 -16.05
C GLY A 45 2.23 1.35 -16.07
N VAL A 46 1.64 0.40 -15.31
CA VAL A 46 0.21 0.34 -15.05
C VAL A 46 -0.20 1.61 -14.27
N PRO A 47 -1.21 2.37 -14.74
CA PRO A 47 -1.73 3.51 -14.00
C PRO A 47 -2.28 3.12 -12.63
N ILE A 48 -1.96 3.90 -11.60
CA ILE A 48 -2.46 3.72 -10.24
C ILE A 48 -3.28 4.95 -9.85
N ILE A 49 -4.56 4.74 -9.55
CA ILE A 49 -5.47 5.79 -9.07
C ILE A 49 -5.41 5.86 -7.55
N VAL A 50 -5.27 7.07 -7.02
CA VAL A 50 -5.34 7.40 -5.58
C VAL A 50 -6.24 8.61 -5.35
N GLU A 51 -6.63 8.88 -4.10
CA GLU A 51 -7.52 10.01 -3.78
C GLU A 51 -6.73 11.32 -3.63
N GLY A 52 -5.64 11.28 -2.87
CA GLY A 52 -4.91 12.44 -2.40
C GLY A 52 -3.49 12.57 -2.92
N ALA A 53 -2.92 13.77 -2.75
CA ALA A 53 -1.49 14.00 -2.98
C ALA A 53 -0.61 13.37 -1.89
N GLU A 54 -1.17 13.12 -0.70
CA GLU A 54 -0.48 12.44 0.39
C GLU A 54 -0.32 10.95 0.10
N ASP A 55 -1.32 10.30 -0.49
CA ASP A 55 -1.23 8.92 -0.96
C ASP A 55 -0.07 8.74 -1.95
N VAL A 56 0.05 9.65 -2.92
CA VAL A 56 1.15 9.64 -3.89
C VAL A 56 2.50 9.69 -3.16
N ARG A 57 2.64 10.57 -2.16
CA ARG A 57 3.89 10.69 -1.38
C ARG A 57 4.15 9.45 -0.53
N ALA A 58 3.11 8.89 0.10
CA ALA A 58 3.23 7.71 0.94
C ALA A 58 3.66 6.49 0.12
N LEU A 59 3.00 6.23 -1.01
CA LEU A 59 3.33 5.15 -1.94
C LEU A 59 4.74 5.31 -2.52
N ALA A 60 5.11 6.53 -2.94
CA ALA A 60 6.46 6.81 -3.43
C ALA A 60 7.53 6.54 -2.34
N SER A 61 7.25 6.90 -1.08
CA SER A 61 8.19 6.68 0.04
C SER A 61 8.48 5.21 0.35
N ILE A 62 7.63 4.30 -0.13
CA ILE A 62 7.79 2.85 0.05
C ILE A 62 8.17 2.12 -1.24
N GLY A 63 8.61 2.88 -2.26
CA GLY A 63 9.12 2.34 -3.52
C GLY A 63 8.05 2.05 -4.58
N ILE A 64 6.78 2.33 -4.31
CA ILE A 64 5.70 2.24 -5.30
C ILE A 64 5.75 3.55 -6.10
N SER A 65 6.68 3.60 -7.05
CA SER A 65 6.93 4.74 -7.92
C SER A 65 6.58 4.35 -9.36
N GLY A 66 5.75 5.16 -10.01
CA GLY A 66 5.17 4.84 -11.31
C GLY A 66 4.15 5.89 -11.74
N LYS A 67 3.20 5.51 -12.60
CA LYS A 67 2.17 6.43 -13.07
C LYS A 67 1.04 6.58 -12.04
N LEU A 68 1.27 7.39 -11.02
CA LEU A 68 0.31 7.70 -9.96
C LEU A 68 -0.60 8.87 -10.38
N TYR A 69 -1.91 8.65 -10.35
CA TYR A 69 -2.93 9.62 -10.72
C TYR A 69 -3.85 9.88 -9.53
N LYS A 70 -3.73 11.06 -8.94
CA LYS A 70 -4.66 11.50 -7.91
C LYS A 70 -5.98 11.96 -8.52
N ILE A 71 -7.08 11.60 -7.89
CA ILE A 71 -8.40 12.16 -8.20
C ILE A 71 -8.37 13.64 -7.80
N SER A 72 -8.60 14.54 -8.76
CA SER A 72 -8.70 15.96 -8.48
C SER A 72 -10.14 16.33 -8.13
N GLY A 73 -10.32 17.17 -7.10
CA GLY A 73 -11.63 17.79 -6.81
C GLY A 73 -12.12 18.77 -7.88
N HIS A 74 -11.37 18.97 -8.96
CA HIS A 74 -11.75 19.77 -10.12
C HIS A 74 -12.20 18.85 -11.26
N GLY A 75 -13.39 19.12 -11.80
CA GLY A 75 -13.99 18.37 -12.90
C GLY A 75 -14.84 17.18 -12.44
N SER A 76 -15.46 16.49 -13.40
CA SER A 76 -16.22 15.27 -13.13
C SER A 76 -15.28 14.09 -12.94
N LEU A 77 -15.57 13.25 -11.93
CA LEU A 77 -14.90 11.97 -11.74
C LEU A 77 -15.00 11.07 -12.98
N LEU A 78 -16.10 11.17 -13.75
CA LEU A 78 -16.24 10.44 -15.00
C LEU A 78 -15.17 10.87 -16.02
N ASN A 79 -15.00 12.17 -16.23
CA ASN A 79 -13.99 12.71 -17.14
C ASN A 79 -12.58 12.31 -16.70
N PHE A 80 -12.33 12.22 -15.39
CA PHE A 80 -11.06 11.71 -14.87
C PHE A 80 -10.83 10.25 -15.29
N ILE A 81 -11.85 9.39 -15.15
CA ILE A 81 -11.76 7.97 -15.52
C ILE A 81 -11.63 7.76 -17.04
N GLU A 82 -12.28 8.60 -17.86
CA GLU A 82 -12.18 8.53 -19.32
C GLU A 82 -10.75 8.70 -19.85
N ARG A 83 -9.86 9.34 -19.08
CA ARG A 83 -8.43 9.48 -19.42
C ARG A 83 -7.69 8.15 -19.52
N PHE A 84 -8.24 7.08 -18.95
CA PHE A 84 -7.65 5.74 -18.97
C PHE A 84 -8.18 4.88 -20.11
N ALA A 85 -9.05 5.39 -20.98
CA ALA A 85 -9.48 4.67 -22.18
C ALA A 85 -8.26 4.23 -23.01
N GLY A 86 -8.24 2.96 -23.41
CA GLY A 86 -7.12 2.35 -24.14
C GLY A 86 -5.99 1.80 -23.25
N CYS A 87 -6.04 1.98 -21.93
CA CYS A 87 -5.19 1.22 -21.01
C CYS A 87 -5.66 -0.24 -20.94
N ALA A 88 -4.72 -1.19 -20.82
CA ALA A 88 -5.09 -2.58 -20.58
C ALA A 88 -5.64 -2.76 -19.16
N GLU A 89 -4.92 -2.20 -18.17
CA GLU A 89 -5.23 -2.36 -16.75
C GLU A 89 -5.03 -1.04 -16.00
N VAL A 90 -5.74 -0.86 -14.87
CA VAL A 90 -5.59 0.26 -13.95
C VAL A 90 -5.75 -0.25 -12.52
N LEU A 91 -4.80 0.06 -11.65
CA LEU A 91 -4.86 -0.24 -10.21
C LEU A 91 -5.59 0.86 -9.45
N ILE A 92 -6.50 0.49 -8.55
CA ILE A 92 -7.28 1.42 -7.74
C ILE A 92 -6.85 1.28 -6.28
N LEU A 93 -6.26 2.32 -5.68
CA LEU A 93 -5.86 2.39 -4.28
C LEU A 93 -6.55 3.59 -3.59
N THR A 94 -7.85 3.45 -3.35
CA THR A 94 -8.65 4.39 -2.54
C THR A 94 -8.63 4.01 -1.05
N ASP A 95 -9.01 4.95 -0.19
CA ASP A 95 -9.02 4.78 1.26
C ASP A 95 -9.99 3.67 1.70
N PHE A 96 -9.78 3.13 2.91
CA PHE A 96 -10.55 2.00 3.44
C PHE A 96 -11.85 2.41 4.14
N ASP A 97 -12.19 3.69 4.11
CA ASP A 97 -13.44 4.18 4.63
C ASP A 97 -14.62 3.87 3.69
N ARG A 98 -15.79 4.45 3.99
CA ARG A 98 -16.99 4.26 3.18
C ARG A 98 -16.91 5.02 1.85
N ALA A 99 -16.36 6.24 1.86
CA ALA A 99 -16.27 7.07 0.66
C ALA A 99 -15.31 6.45 -0.36
N GLY A 100 -14.14 5.99 0.09
CA GLY A 100 -13.16 5.29 -0.73
C GLY A 100 -13.69 3.96 -1.29
N GLU A 101 -14.60 3.29 -0.58
CA GLU A 101 -15.29 2.08 -1.11
C GLU A 101 -16.31 2.41 -2.20
N GLU A 102 -17.11 3.46 -2.02
CA GLU A 102 -18.04 3.95 -3.04
C GLU A 102 -17.27 4.42 -4.28
N LEU A 103 -16.14 5.09 -4.07
CA LEU A 103 -15.23 5.56 -5.11
C LEU A 103 -14.57 4.41 -5.88
N ALA A 104 -14.08 3.38 -5.19
CA ALA A 104 -13.52 2.18 -5.83
C ALA A 104 -14.54 1.51 -6.76
N LYS A 105 -15.78 1.34 -6.28
CA LYS A 105 -16.88 0.75 -7.07
C LYS A 105 -17.25 1.60 -8.28
N PHE A 106 -17.24 2.92 -8.13
CA PHE A 106 -17.46 3.85 -9.24
C PHE A 106 -16.37 3.65 -10.29
N CYS A 107 -15.10 3.75 -9.90
CA CYS A 107 -13.96 3.61 -10.81
C CYS A 107 -13.98 2.25 -11.51
N GLU A 108 -14.18 1.17 -10.76
CA GLU A 108 -14.24 -0.20 -11.27
C GLU A 108 -15.32 -0.37 -12.35
N ARG A 109 -16.53 0.15 -12.10
CA ARG A 109 -17.65 0.07 -13.05
C ARG A 109 -17.34 0.82 -14.34
N HIS A 110 -16.85 2.05 -14.23
CA HIS A 110 -16.61 2.91 -15.38
C HIS A 110 -15.39 2.47 -16.20
N LEU A 111 -14.31 2.02 -15.57
CA LEU A 111 -13.16 1.43 -16.25
C LEU A 111 -13.56 0.19 -17.06
N ARG A 112 -14.37 -0.71 -16.50
CA ARG A 112 -14.91 -1.86 -17.25
C ARG A 112 -15.73 -1.44 -18.46
N GLY A 113 -16.53 -0.38 -18.32
CA GLY A 113 -17.29 0.19 -19.44
C GLY A 113 -16.41 0.70 -20.58
N LEU A 114 -15.17 1.09 -20.28
CA LEU A 114 -14.15 1.51 -21.25
C LEU A 114 -13.30 0.35 -21.79
N GLY A 115 -13.59 -0.90 -21.40
CA GLY A 115 -12.78 -2.07 -21.77
C GLY A 115 -11.45 -2.18 -21.01
N VAL A 116 -11.27 -1.40 -19.94
CA VAL A 116 -10.08 -1.40 -19.09
C VAL A 116 -10.30 -2.36 -17.93
N LYS A 117 -9.33 -3.21 -17.62
CA LYS A 117 -9.41 -4.14 -16.48
C LYS A 117 -9.00 -3.43 -15.18
N PRO A 118 -9.91 -3.23 -14.22
CA PRO A 118 -9.55 -2.67 -12.92
C PRO A 118 -8.88 -3.73 -12.04
N LEU A 119 -7.69 -3.42 -11.53
CA LEU A 119 -6.99 -4.22 -10.51
C LEU A 119 -7.48 -3.74 -9.14
N VAL A 120 -8.46 -4.45 -8.58
CA VAL A 120 -9.09 -4.13 -7.27
C VAL A 120 -8.68 -5.09 -6.16
N GLU A 121 -8.09 -6.22 -6.52
CA GLU A 121 -7.80 -7.30 -5.57
C GLU A 121 -6.68 -6.92 -4.61
N GLN A 122 -5.68 -6.19 -5.10
CA GLN A 122 -4.57 -5.66 -4.30
C GLN A 122 -5.09 -4.71 -3.21
N ARG A 123 -6.05 -3.83 -3.54
CA ARG A 123 -6.71 -2.97 -2.54
C ARG A 123 -7.47 -3.78 -1.49
N LYS A 124 -8.19 -4.83 -1.90
CA LYS A 124 -8.91 -5.69 -0.94
C LYS A 124 -7.96 -6.41 0.01
N ARG A 125 -6.84 -6.92 -0.51
CA ARG A 125 -5.79 -7.57 0.30
C ARG A 125 -5.14 -6.58 1.26
N LEU A 126 -4.77 -5.38 0.79
CA LEU A 126 -4.29 -4.30 1.65
C LEU A 126 -5.30 -3.98 2.75
N ARG A 127 -6.58 -3.79 2.40
CA ARG A 127 -7.65 -3.52 3.37
C ARG A 127 -7.79 -4.67 4.37
N ARG A 128 -7.69 -5.93 3.94
CA ARG A 128 -7.82 -7.09 4.84
C ARG A 128 -6.73 -7.08 5.91
N LEU A 129 -5.48 -6.84 5.51
CA LEU A 129 -4.32 -6.82 6.38
C LEU A 129 -4.33 -5.55 7.26
N LEU A 130 -4.51 -4.38 6.65
CA LEU A 130 -4.20 -3.10 7.28
C LEU A 130 -5.38 -2.37 7.90
N ARG A 131 -6.64 -2.80 7.71
CA ARG A 131 -7.82 -2.05 8.23
C ARG A 131 -7.85 -1.84 9.74
N LYS A 132 -7.09 -2.64 10.51
CA LYS A 132 -6.95 -2.48 11.96
C LYS A 132 -5.92 -1.40 12.32
N GLU A 133 -4.95 -1.18 11.43
CA GLU A 133 -3.79 -0.30 11.60
C GLU A 133 -3.99 1.09 11.00
N ILE A 134 -4.64 1.16 9.82
CA ILE A 134 -4.82 2.40 9.05
C ILE A 134 -6.22 2.49 8.44
N LYS A 135 -6.65 3.72 8.19
CA LYS A 135 -7.88 4.01 7.42
C LYS A 135 -7.56 4.61 6.05
N GLU A 136 -6.46 5.34 5.95
CA GLU A 136 -6.08 6.10 4.76
C GLU A 136 -4.79 5.53 4.13
N ILE A 137 -4.70 5.59 2.79
CA ILE A 137 -3.51 5.14 2.05
C ILE A 137 -2.28 5.99 2.40
N SER A 138 -2.49 7.26 2.72
CA SER A 138 -1.46 8.18 3.22
C SER A 138 -0.66 7.63 4.43
N GLU A 139 -1.27 6.77 5.24
CA GLU A 139 -0.65 6.18 6.43
C GLU A 139 0.25 4.97 6.10
N MET A 140 0.18 4.39 4.89
CA MET A 140 0.94 3.18 4.53
C MET A 140 2.43 3.33 4.78
N GLY A 141 2.99 4.51 4.53
CA GLY A 141 4.41 4.78 4.77
C GLY A 141 4.82 4.60 6.24
N ARG A 142 3.93 4.89 7.20
CA ARG A 142 4.16 4.66 8.63
C ARG A 142 4.27 3.16 8.91
N VAL A 143 3.26 2.39 8.52
CA VAL A 143 3.18 0.94 8.78
C VAL A 143 4.35 0.20 8.15
N VAL A 144 4.66 0.48 6.89
CA VAL A 144 5.78 -0.18 6.18
C VAL A 144 7.13 0.07 6.86
N ARG A 145 7.32 1.26 7.48
CA ARG A 145 8.52 1.57 8.26
C ARG A 145 8.53 0.83 9.59
N GLU A 146 7.39 0.81 10.28
CA GLU A 146 7.20 0.14 11.57
C GLU A 146 7.53 -1.36 11.50
N TYR A 147 7.10 -2.05 10.43
CA TYR A 147 7.40 -3.47 10.21
C TYR A 147 8.70 -3.74 9.44
N GLY A 148 9.53 -2.72 9.15
CA GLY A 148 10.82 -2.91 8.48
C GLY A 148 10.73 -3.46 7.05
N LEU A 149 9.72 -3.02 6.29
CA LEU A 149 9.40 -3.45 4.92
C LEU A 149 9.81 -2.43 3.83
N SER A 150 10.51 -1.36 4.20
CA SER A 150 10.79 -0.22 3.32
C SER A 150 11.80 -0.48 2.18
N GLY A 151 12.43 -1.66 2.11
CA GLY A 151 13.46 -1.99 1.13
C GLY A 151 13.64 -3.48 0.82
N ARG A 152 12.61 -4.30 1.09
CA ARG A 152 12.58 -5.71 0.68
C ARG A 152 11.84 -5.86 -0.62
#